data_AF-M6RFJ0-F1
#
_entry.id   AF-M6RFJ0-F1
#
_cell.length_a   1.000
_cell.length_b   1.000
_cell.length_c   1.000
_cell.angle_alpha   90.00
_cell.angle_beta   90.00
_cell.angle_gamma   90.00
#
_symmetry.space_group_name_H-M   'P 1'
#
loop_
_entity.id
_entity.type
_entity.pdbx_description
1 polymer ?
#
loop_
_entity_poly.entity_id
_entity_poly.type
_entity_poly.pdbx_seq_one_letter_code
_entity_poly.pdbx_strand_id
1 'polypeptide(L)'
;MKENENEMNDFIKYWNEKVDFVVIQDFMTPDVEGDFESLAGKGKTNHYNFRCNQPWQRLYIRGNGDVTPCCAMFSSYLKLGDTTKLSLVDLWNSKEAKDLRKIHKEGRYHENPICLKCSKMSG
;
A
#
# COMPACT_ATOMS: atom_id res chain seq x y z
N MET A 1 -9.44 -9.07 10.74
CA MET A 1 -10.14 -10.01 9.84
C MET A 1 -11.48 -10.35 10.46
N LYS A 2 -12.43 -10.89 9.71
CA LYS A 2 -13.75 -11.23 10.25
C LYS A 2 -13.67 -12.20 11.44
N GLU A 3 -12.77 -13.19 11.36
CA GLU A 3 -12.64 -14.27 12.36
C GLU A 3 -12.19 -13.79 13.74
N ASN A 4 -11.39 -12.71 13.82
CA ASN A 4 -10.81 -12.21 15.06
C ASN A 4 -11.28 -10.80 15.43
N GLU A 5 -12.26 -10.25 14.72
CA GLU A 5 -12.76 -8.90 14.96
C GLU A 5 -13.33 -8.74 16.38
N ASN A 6 -13.95 -9.80 16.90
CA ASN A 6 -14.51 -9.87 18.25
C ASN A 6 -13.44 -9.80 19.35
N GLU A 7 -12.18 -10.11 19.04
CA GLU A 7 -11.07 -10.12 20.02
C GLU A 7 -10.36 -8.76 20.11
N MET A 8 -10.72 -7.78 19.26
CA MET A 8 -10.00 -6.51 19.14
C MET A 8 -9.92 -5.74 20.47
N ASN A 9 -11.01 -5.65 21.22
CA ASN A 9 -11.04 -4.93 22.50
C ASN A 9 -10.18 -5.61 23.57
N ASP A 10 -10.19 -6.94 23.62
CA ASP A 10 -9.38 -7.72 24.55
C ASP A 10 -7.90 -7.61 24.22
N PHE A 11 -7.55 -7.63 22.93
CA PHE A 11 -6.19 -7.39 22.45
C PHE A 11 -5.68 -6.01 22.88
N ILE A 12 -6.46 -4.94 22.63
CA ILE A 12 -6.10 -3.58 23.02
C ILE A 12 -5.90 -3.51 24.53
N LYS A 13 -6.87 -3.98 25.32
CA LYS A 13 -6.81 -3.95 26.78
C LYS A 13 -5.57 -4.69 27.31
N TYR A 14 -5.25 -5.84 26.74
CA TYR A 14 -4.08 -6.61 27.15
C TYR A 14 -2.77 -5.85 26.90
N TRP A 15 -2.62 -5.22 25.74
CA TRP A 15 -1.36 -4.57 25.35
C TRP A 15 -1.21 -3.13 25.86
N ASN A 16 -2.29 -2.42 26.13
CA ASN A 16 -2.27 -0.99 26.46
C ASN A 16 -1.39 -0.64 27.68
N GLU A 17 -1.19 -1.56 28.63
CA GLU A 17 -0.34 -1.35 29.80
C GLU A 17 1.12 -1.82 29.60
N LYS A 18 1.44 -2.43 28.46
CA LYS A 18 2.74 -3.09 28.19
C LYS A 18 3.60 -2.40 27.14
N VAL A 19 3.01 -1.55 26.30
CA VAL A 19 3.68 -0.93 25.14
C VAL A 19 3.28 0.53 24.99
N ASP A 20 4.14 1.32 24.34
CA ASP A 20 3.88 2.75 24.10
C ASP A 20 2.74 2.99 23.10
N PHE A 21 2.60 2.10 22.11
CA PHE A 21 1.60 2.22 21.05
C PHE A 21 1.01 0.85 20.71
N VAL A 22 -0.32 0.81 20.59
CA VAL A 22 -1.06 -0.32 20.01
C VAL A 22 -1.60 0.13 18.67
N VAL A 23 -1.25 -0.60 17.61
CA VAL A 23 -1.77 -0.36 16.26
C VAL A 23 -2.52 -1.60 15.81
N ILE A 24 -3.79 -1.42 15.40
CA ILE A 24 -4.57 -2.47 14.78
C ILE A 24 -4.43 -2.32 13.27
N GLN A 25 -3.96 -3.37 12.62
CA GLN A 25 -3.82 -3.41 11.18
C GLN A 25 -5.09 -3.98 10.54
N ASP A 26 -5.65 -3.24 9.59
CA ASP A 26 -6.73 -3.72 8.76
C ASP A 26 -6.32 -4.91 7.90
N PHE A 27 -7.29 -5.78 7.60
CA PHE A 27 -7.05 -6.88 6.69
C PHE A 27 -6.66 -6.34 5.30
N MET A 28 -5.50 -6.78 4.82
CA MET A 28 -5.05 -6.55 3.45
C MET A 28 -5.25 -7.84 2.66
N THR A 29 -6.00 -7.76 1.56
CA THR A 29 -6.16 -8.86 0.62
C THR A 29 -4.79 -9.31 0.09
N PRO A 30 -4.53 -10.63 0.02
CA PRO A 30 -3.28 -11.21 -0.47
C PRO A 30 -2.95 -10.90 -1.93
N ASP A 31 -3.93 -10.46 -2.73
CA ASP A 31 -3.73 -10.20 -4.15
C ASP A 31 -4.74 -9.18 -4.74
N VAL A 32 -4.45 -8.68 -5.95
CA VAL A 32 -5.33 -7.81 -6.74
C VAL A 32 -6.38 -8.55 -7.56
N GLU A 33 -6.28 -9.86 -7.80
CA GLU A 33 -7.26 -10.59 -8.62
C GLU A 33 -8.23 -11.46 -7.80
N GLY A 34 -7.84 -11.92 -6.62
CA GLY A 34 -8.70 -12.78 -5.79
C GLY A 34 -9.88 -12.07 -5.11
N ASP A 35 -10.96 -12.84 -4.88
CA ASP A 35 -12.09 -12.47 -4.02
C ASP A 35 -11.78 -12.88 -2.57
N PHE A 36 -11.63 -11.88 -1.71
CA PHE A 36 -11.33 -12.05 -0.29
C PHE A 36 -12.35 -11.33 0.61
N GLU A 37 -13.53 -10.98 0.06
CA GLU A 37 -14.58 -10.25 0.80
C GLU A 37 -15.06 -11.04 2.03
N SER A 38 -15.04 -12.37 1.96
CA SER A 38 -15.40 -13.23 3.09
C SER A 38 -14.44 -13.09 4.29
N LEU A 39 -13.20 -12.69 4.06
CA LEU A 39 -12.15 -12.50 5.07
C LEU A 39 -12.12 -11.06 5.62
N ALA A 40 -12.66 -10.10 4.85
CA ALA A 40 -12.73 -8.70 5.25
C ALA A 40 -13.62 -8.53 6.49
N GLY A 41 -13.13 -7.78 7.48
CA GLY A 41 -13.91 -7.38 8.66
C GLY A 41 -14.89 -6.25 8.35
N LYS A 42 -15.52 -5.67 9.37
CA LYS A 42 -16.42 -4.52 9.20
C LYS A 42 -15.76 -3.34 8.45
N GLY A 43 -16.59 -2.64 7.68
CA GLY A 43 -16.21 -1.78 6.55
C GLY A 43 -15.15 -0.72 6.83
N LYS A 44 -14.26 -0.55 5.84
CA LYS A 44 -13.20 0.45 5.85
C LYS A 44 -13.77 1.86 5.74
N THR A 45 -13.18 2.79 6.47
CA THR A 45 -13.48 4.21 6.32
C THR A 45 -12.96 4.71 4.99
N ASN A 46 -13.85 5.26 4.15
CA ASN A 46 -13.43 5.91 2.91
C ASN A 46 -12.65 7.20 3.23
N HIS A 47 -11.37 7.24 2.86
CA HIS A 47 -10.56 8.44 2.95
C HIS A 47 -10.77 9.31 1.71
N TYR A 48 -11.74 10.23 1.78
CA TYR A 48 -12.10 11.13 0.68
C TYR A 48 -10.95 12.03 0.17
N ASN A 49 -9.85 12.15 0.93
CA ASN A 49 -8.67 12.95 0.58
C ASN A 49 -7.35 12.16 0.58
N PHE A 50 -7.40 10.85 0.31
CA PHE A 50 -6.20 10.01 0.30
C PHE A 50 -5.12 10.55 -0.66
N ARG A 51 -3.88 10.66 -0.14
CA ARG A 51 -2.67 10.97 -0.91
C ARG A 51 -1.53 10.10 -0.39
N CYS A 52 -1.01 9.21 -1.23
CA CYS A 52 0.14 8.39 -0.87
C CYS A 52 1.42 9.20 -1.04
N ASN A 53 2.24 9.34 0.01
CA ASN A 53 3.54 10.03 -0.04
C ASN A 53 4.71 9.11 -0.44
N GLN A 54 4.51 7.79 -0.45
CA GLN A 54 5.59 6.82 -0.69
C GLN A 54 6.34 7.02 -2.01
N PRO A 55 5.70 7.37 -3.14
CA PRO A 55 6.40 7.59 -4.42
C PRO A 55 7.46 8.72 -4.38
N TRP A 56 7.46 9.58 -3.36
CA TRP A 56 8.48 10.62 -3.14
C TRP A 56 9.56 10.26 -2.12
N GLN A 57 9.41 9.13 -1.43
CA GLN A 57 10.29 8.77 -0.32
C GLN A 57 11.28 7.66 -0.66
N ARG A 58 10.90 6.73 -1.54
CA ARG A 58 11.66 5.50 -1.74
C ARG A 58 11.50 4.89 -3.12
N LEU A 59 12.51 4.13 -3.51
CA LEU A 59 12.39 3.03 -4.46
C LEU A 59 12.45 1.72 -3.69
N TYR A 60 11.70 0.72 -4.13
CA TYR A 60 11.71 -0.60 -3.53
C TYR A 60 12.25 -1.62 -4.54
N ILE A 61 13.42 -2.18 -4.23
CA ILE A 61 14.10 -3.20 -5.04
C ILE A 61 13.64 -4.57 -4.54
N ARG A 62 13.07 -5.37 -5.45
CA ARG A 62 12.61 -6.73 -5.16
C ARG A 62 13.76 -7.72 -5.35
N GLY A 63 13.59 -8.92 -4.80
CA GLY A 63 14.61 -9.97 -4.84
C GLY A 63 15.01 -10.43 -6.26
N ASN A 64 14.17 -10.15 -7.26
CA ASN A 64 14.45 -10.41 -8.67
C ASN A 64 15.10 -9.23 -9.42
N GLY A 65 15.43 -8.13 -8.74
CA GLY A 65 15.98 -6.92 -9.36
C GLY A 65 14.95 -5.90 -9.83
N ASP A 66 13.64 -6.21 -9.76
CA ASP A 66 12.59 -5.27 -10.14
C ASP A 66 12.54 -4.08 -9.17
N VAL A 67 12.40 -2.88 -9.74
CA VAL A 67 12.26 -1.65 -8.97
C VAL A 67 10.84 -1.13 -9.07
N THR A 68 10.26 -0.84 -7.92
CA THR A 68 8.87 -0.39 -7.76
C THR A 68 8.81 0.90 -6.92
N PRO A 69 7.74 1.70 -7.02
CA PRO A 69 7.64 3.01 -6.37
C PRO A 69 7.29 2.95 -4.88
N CYS A 70 6.95 1.78 -4.35
CA CYS A 70 6.62 1.59 -2.93
C CYS A 70 6.76 0.12 -2.52
N CYS A 71 6.71 -0.15 -1.21
CA CYS A 71 6.81 -1.50 -0.66
C CYS A 71 5.44 -2.23 -0.58
N ALA A 72 4.35 -1.58 -0.98
CA ALA A 72 3.04 -2.22 -0.99
C ALA A 72 3.07 -3.46 -1.87
N MET A 73 2.37 -4.52 -1.48
CA MET A 73 2.40 -5.79 -2.20
C MET A 73 2.06 -5.62 -3.68
N PHE A 74 1.03 -4.82 -3.98
CA PHE A 74 0.56 -4.52 -5.34
C PHE A 74 1.51 -3.64 -6.16
N SER A 75 2.60 -3.14 -5.57
CA SER A 75 3.57 -2.33 -6.30
C SER A 75 4.29 -3.12 -7.40
N SER A 76 4.22 -4.46 -7.38
CA SER A 76 4.71 -5.32 -8.47
C SER A 76 4.08 -4.97 -9.82
N TYR A 77 2.82 -4.54 -9.83
CA TYR A 77 2.11 -4.07 -11.03
C TYR A 77 2.51 -2.64 -11.45
N LEU A 78 3.33 -1.96 -10.64
CA LEU A 78 3.84 -0.60 -10.86
C LEU A 78 5.36 -0.62 -11.11
N LYS A 79 5.89 -1.68 -11.73
CA LYS A 79 7.32 -1.81 -12.04
C LYS A 79 7.80 -0.60 -12.85
N LEU A 80 8.85 0.06 -12.34
CA LEU A 80 9.55 1.17 -12.99
C LEU A 80 10.68 0.66 -13.89
N GLY A 81 11.25 -0.51 -13.56
CA GLY A 81 12.31 -1.14 -14.33
C GLY A 81 13.09 -2.16 -13.50
N ASP A 82 14.35 -2.37 -13.86
CA ASP A 82 15.20 -3.45 -13.34
C ASP A 82 16.61 -2.90 -13.06
N THR A 83 17.17 -3.22 -11.90
CA THR A 83 18.50 -2.74 -11.46
C THR A 83 19.64 -3.22 -12.33
N THR A 84 19.46 -4.29 -13.11
CA THR A 84 20.47 -4.81 -14.05
C THR A 84 20.54 -4.00 -15.35
N LYS A 85 19.53 -3.16 -15.62
CA LYS A 85 19.38 -2.42 -16.90
C LYS A 85 19.48 -0.92 -16.75
N LEU A 86 18.99 -0.36 -15.64
CA LEU A 86 18.89 1.08 -15.41
C LEU A 86 19.43 1.43 -14.02
N SER A 87 20.02 2.63 -13.90
CA SER A 87 20.43 3.13 -12.59
C SER A 87 19.20 3.51 -11.75
N LEU A 88 19.35 3.52 -10.42
CA LEU A 88 18.29 3.99 -9.52
C LEU A 88 17.90 5.45 -9.79
N VAL A 89 18.85 6.29 -10.25
CA VAL A 89 18.59 7.69 -10.61
C VAL A 89 17.72 7.77 -11.86
N ASP A 90 17.97 6.92 -12.87
CA ASP A 90 17.16 6.86 -14.08
C ASP A 90 15.74 6.39 -13.74
N LEU A 91 15.63 5.34 -12.94
CA LEU A 91 14.34 4.78 -12.50
C LEU A 91 13.54 5.78 -11.64
N TRP A 92 14.22 6.49 -10.74
CA TRP A 92 13.59 7.57 -9.96
C TRP A 92 13.06 8.69 -10.85
N ASN A 93 13.75 8.99 -11.96
CA ASN A 93 13.41 10.06 -12.87
C ASN A 93 12.64 9.59 -14.12
N SER A 94 12.22 8.32 -14.15
CA SER A 94 11.48 7.74 -15.26
C SER A 94 10.14 8.45 -15.46
N LYS A 95 9.57 8.28 -16.65
CA LYS A 95 8.25 8.83 -16.96
C LYS A 95 7.19 8.26 -16.01
N GLU A 96 7.23 6.95 -15.78
CA GLU A 96 6.32 6.21 -14.91
C GLU A 96 6.37 6.73 -13.47
N ALA A 97 7.58 6.94 -12.92
CA ALA A 97 7.76 7.47 -11.57
C ALA A 97 7.28 8.93 -11.44
N LYS A 98 7.52 9.76 -12.46
CA LYS A 98 7.05 11.16 -12.51
C LYS A 98 5.54 11.24 -12.65
N ASP A 99 4.93 10.44 -13.52
CA ASP A 99 3.49 10.39 -13.73
C ASP A 99 2.75 9.90 -12.48
N LEU A 100 3.29 8.87 -11.81
CA LEU A 100 2.74 8.37 -10.56
C LEU A 100 2.76 9.45 -9.46
N ARG A 101 3.88 10.16 -9.32
CA ARG A 101 3.96 11.31 -8.40
C ARG A 101 2.98 12.42 -8.80
N LYS A 102 2.83 12.71 -10.09
CA LYS A 102 1.87 13.73 -10.55
C LYS A 102 0.44 13.39 -10.13
N ILE A 103 -0.05 12.18 -10.39
CA ILE A 103 -1.43 11.81 -10.02
C ILE A 103 -1.64 11.87 -8.50
N HIS A 104 -0.67 11.47 -7.69
CA HIS A 104 -0.80 11.54 -6.23
C HIS A 104 -0.74 12.99 -5.70
N LYS A 105 0.04 13.88 -6.34
CA LYS A 105 0.12 15.31 -5.98
C LYS A 105 -1.22 15.99 -6.22
N GLU A 106 -1.90 15.59 -7.27
CA GLU A 106 -3.18 16.14 -7.71
C GLU A 106 -4.39 15.45 -7.05
N GLY A 107 -4.18 14.42 -6.20
CA GLY A 107 -5.27 13.65 -5.60
C GLY A 107 -5.98 12.70 -6.57
N ARG A 108 -5.44 12.53 -7.78
CA ARG A 108 -5.96 11.68 -8.86
C ARG A 108 -5.47 10.23 -8.78
N TYR A 109 -5.17 9.75 -7.57
CA TYR A 109 -4.67 8.39 -7.35
C TYR A 109 -5.63 7.31 -7.89
N HIS A 110 -6.93 7.62 -7.91
CA HIS A 110 -7.99 6.72 -8.35
C HIS A 110 -7.95 6.44 -9.86
N GLU A 111 -7.23 7.26 -10.64
CA GLU A 111 -7.01 7.02 -12.07
C GLU A 111 -6.05 5.85 -12.33
N ASN A 112 -5.23 5.47 -11.33
CA ASN A 112 -4.41 4.29 -11.41
C ASN A 112 -5.13 3.13 -10.68
N PRO A 113 -5.57 2.06 -11.38
CA PRO A 113 -6.34 0.98 -10.77
C PRO A 113 -5.64 0.30 -9.59
N ILE A 114 -4.31 0.17 -9.65
CA ILE A 114 -3.50 -0.42 -8.59
C ILE A 114 -3.48 0.49 -7.36
N CYS A 115 -3.32 1.79 -7.56
CA CYS A 115 -3.36 2.78 -6.47
C CYS A 115 -4.75 2.90 -5.86
N LEU A 116 -5.82 2.84 -6.67
CA LEU A 116 -7.19 2.80 -6.19
C LEU A 116 -7.42 1.59 -5.30
N LYS A 117 -7.04 0.39 -5.76
CA LYS A 117 -7.18 -0.84 -4.98
C LYS A 117 -6.34 -0.78 -3.70
N CYS A 118 -5.09 -0.31 -3.78
CA CYS A 118 -4.22 -0.11 -2.63
C CYS A 118 -4.82 0.88 -1.61
N SER A 119 -5.39 2.00 -2.06
CA SER A 119 -6.00 3.02 -1.18
C SER A 119 -7.23 2.52 -0.45
N LYS A 120 -8.06 1.71 -1.11
CA LYS A 120 -9.21 1.03 -0.48
C LYS A 120 -8.76 0.01 0.56
N MET A 121 -7.48 -0.32 0.58
CA MET A 121 -6.91 -1.30 1.47
C MET A 121 -6.00 -0.72 2.56
N SER A 122 -5.60 0.54 2.38
CA SER A 122 -4.75 1.31 3.29
C SER A 122 -5.66 2.25 4.08
N GLY A 123 -6.31 1.70 5.10
CA GLY A 123 -7.07 2.40 6.13
C GLY A 123 -6.52 1.97 7.49
#